data_AF-A0A819IR49-F1
#
_entry.id   AF-A0A819IR49-F1
#
_cell.length_a   1.000
_cell.length_b   1.000
_cell.length_c   1.000
_cell.angle_alpha   90.00
_cell.angle_beta   90.00
_cell.angle_gamma   90.00
#
_symmetry.space_group_name_H-M   'P 1'
#
loop_
_entity.id
_entity.type
_entity.pdbx_description
1 polymer ?
#
loop_
_entity_poly.entity_id
_entity_poly.type
_entity_poly.pdbx_seq_one_letter_code
_entity_poly.pdbx_strand_id
1 'polypeptide(L)'
;MPSTSNLKNHYISISSFWNWGIRSVSLIHRETNIPLSTIYYNIDKLKQTGSLKHRGENGRPRALGGKEKKPIGQYIRNNNEITLNEIKENLSKMHQKSVSTSTISRHLHKYGYKNVLPQSTHMLTSDEKQRRVQWTKKHINDGFNLTFRCQSLLMNIIAFIALEHDLEAQIDSSCACALQDFVYYASQFMMTAWLPRWLGKLYLKLNWKYQRAHRILRELSEQIVEQKQNKHNDCETQRPKNLIVSLVSSLNEQANDEQISSSLIQAEIFDEVLMAITAGTETTSKALSWFMFYMSKHPRVQQRIKQELKEHDLVMGDNAHSSSLSIETLESLVYYDCVLRLAPVVGITTRRAIRDAVVDSVSIHRGQDLYVALYNMNKDPHYWHHRDPTKFIPERFLFEHKNHHPYAMVTFDGGHRACLGQDLAQFELELMIVRLMKRGVSFEYTPENIGGYRQQIICYPRHLVVRVRIDHH
;
A
#
# COMPACT_ATOMS: atom_id res chain seq x y z
N MET A 1 -63.29 -52.31 -27.55
CA MET A 1 -62.55 -51.03 -27.66
C MET A 1 -61.99 -50.66 -26.30
N PRO A 2 -60.67 -50.45 -26.17
CA PRO A 2 -60.10 -49.85 -24.97
C PRO A 2 -59.96 -48.33 -25.11
N SER A 3 -60.28 -47.66 -24.01
CA SER A 3 -60.41 -46.22 -23.81
C SER A 3 -59.12 -45.43 -24.01
N THR A 4 -59.27 -44.25 -24.62
CA THR A 4 -58.27 -43.21 -24.81
C THR A 4 -57.84 -42.56 -23.49
N SER A 5 -56.68 -42.95 -22.96
CA SER A 5 -55.94 -42.13 -21.99
C SER A 5 -54.42 -42.33 -22.11
N ASN A 6 -53.80 -41.61 -23.05
CA ASN A 6 -52.54 -40.87 -22.81
C ASN A 6 -52.02 -40.27 -24.12
N LEU A 7 -51.99 -38.94 -24.17
CA LEU A 7 -51.26 -38.09 -25.13
C LEU A 7 -49.73 -38.22 -24.99
N LYS A 8 -49.20 -39.38 -24.59
CA LYS A 8 -47.77 -39.66 -24.51
C LYS A 8 -47.38 -40.64 -25.61
N ASN A 9 -46.81 -40.01 -26.65
CA ASN A 9 -46.09 -40.56 -27.78
C ASN A 9 -46.95 -40.92 -29.00
N HIS A 10 -47.34 -39.87 -29.74
CA HIS A 10 -47.74 -39.98 -31.15
C HIS A 10 -46.80 -40.90 -31.96
N TYR A 11 -45.50 -40.88 -31.64
CA TYR A 11 -44.48 -41.75 -32.21
C TYR A 11 -44.72 -43.25 -31.96
N ILE A 12 -45.14 -43.64 -30.75
CA ILE A 12 -45.39 -45.05 -30.41
C ILE A 12 -46.64 -45.51 -31.16
N SER A 13 -47.70 -44.70 -31.16
CA SER A 13 -48.92 -45.02 -31.90
C SER A 13 -48.65 -45.18 -33.40
N ILE A 14 -48.00 -44.21 -34.04
CA ILE A 14 -47.67 -44.28 -35.48
C ILE A 14 -46.74 -45.46 -35.79
N SER A 15 -45.75 -45.75 -34.93
CA SER A 15 -44.86 -46.90 -35.11
C SER A 15 -45.60 -48.24 -34.99
N SER A 16 -46.57 -48.37 -34.07
CA SER A 16 -47.36 -49.60 -33.90
C SER A 16 -48.24 -49.86 -35.11
N PHE A 17 -48.97 -48.86 -35.60
CA PHE A 17 -49.76 -48.98 -36.83
C PHE A 17 -48.88 -49.32 -38.05
N TRP A 18 -47.67 -48.74 -38.11
CA TRP A 18 -46.71 -49.07 -39.15
C TRP A 18 -46.23 -50.54 -39.06
N ASN A 19 -45.99 -51.06 -37.86
CA ASN A 19 -45.57 -52.44 -37.69
C ASN A 19 -46.69 -53.45 -37.94
N TRP A 20 -47.95 -53.06 -37.74
CA TRP A 20 -49.14 -53.87 -38.08
C TRP A 20 -49.49 -53.87 -39.58
N GLY A 21 -48.68 -53.26 -40.44
CA GLY A 21 -48.87 -53.27 -41.90
C GLY A 21 -49.89 -52.28 -42.42
N ILE A 22 -50.48 -51.45 -41.55
CA ILE A 22 -51.41 -50.40 -41.96
C ILE A 22 -50.61 -49.21 -42.53
N ARG A 23 -50.88 -48.86 -43.79
CA ARG A 23 -50.17 -47.80 -44.53
C ARG A 23 -51.05 -46.60 -44.90
N SER A 24 -52.36 -46.68 -44.62
CA SER A 24 -53.31 -45.61 -44.90
C SER A 24 -53.24 -44.51 -43.84
N VAL A 25 -52.79 -43.33 -44.24
CA VAL A 25 -52.59 -42.16 -43.35
C VAL A 25 -53.93 -41.63 -42.81
N SER A 26 -54.97 -41.65 -43.64
CA SER A 26 -56.33 -41.25 -43.26
C SER A 26 -56.95 -42.18 -42.23
N LEU A 27 -56.65 -43.49 -42.29
CA LEU A 27 -57.09 -44.46 -41.28
C LEU A 27 -56.38 -44.21 -39.94
N ILE A 28 -55.07 -43.99 -39.95
CA ILE A 28 -54.28 -43.72 -38.73
C ILE A 28 -54.76 -42.42 -38.07
N HIS A 29 -55.06 -41.37 -38.86
CA HIS A 29 -55.62 -40.12 -38.34
C HIS A 29 -56.98 -40.34 -37.67
N ARG A 30 -57.89 -41.07 -38.32
CA ARG A 30 -59.23 -41.35 -37.79
C ARG A 30 -59.19 -42.13 -36.47
N GLU A 31 -58.29 -43.11 -36.35
CA GLU A 31 -58.20 -43.97 -35.16
C GLU A 31 -57.38 -43.36 -34.01
N THR A 32 -56.42 -42.47 -34.30
CA THR A 32 -55.50 -41.92 -33.27
C THR A 32 -55.71 -40.43 -32.97
N ASN A 33 -56.48 -39.73 -33.81
CA ASN A 33 -56.68 -38.28 -33.79
C ASN A 33 -55.39 -37.44 -33.91
N ILE A 34 -54.29 -38.04 -34.38
CA ILE A 34 -53.00 -37.34 -34.60
C ILE A 34 -53.09 -36.52 -35.89
N PRO A 35 -52.67 -35.24 -35.93
CA PRO A 35 -52.74 -34.42 -37.14
C PRO A 35 -52.05 -35.09 -38.34
N LEU A 36 -52.70 -35.03 -39.51
CA LEU A 36 -52.21 -35.65 -40.75
C LEU A 36 -50.76 -35.23 -41.07
N SER A 37 -50.41 -33.97 -40.89
CA SER A 37 -49.05 -33.45 -41.10
C SER A 37 -48.00 -34.15 -40.24
N THR A 38 -48.35 -34.45 -38.98
CA THR A 38 -47.47 -35.16 -38.04
C THR A 38 -47.34 -36.63 -38.42
N ILE A 39 -48.41 -37.26 -38.95
CA ILE A 39 -48.34 -38.64 -39.43
C ILE A 39 -47.48 -38.73 -40.69
N TYR A 40 -47.68 -37.82 -41.66
CA TYR A 40 -46.87 -37.77 -42.89
C TYR A 40 -45.38 -37.58 -42.57
N TYR A 41 -45.04 -36.60 -41.73
CA TYR A 41 -43.66 -36.34 -41.33
C TYR A 41 -43.00 -37.58 -40.70
N ASN A 42 -43.70 -38.28 -39.81
CA ASN A 42 -43.13 -39.43 -39.11
C ASN A 42 -43.05 -40.68 -39.98
N ILE A 43 -44.00 -40.89 -40.90
CA ILE A 43 -43.93 -41.99 -41.88
C ILE A 43 -42.77 -41.76 -42.84
N ASP A 44 -42.58 -40.53 -43.33
CA ASP A 44 -41.46 -40.21 -44.21
C ASP A 44 -40.12 -40.41 -43.49
N LYS A 45 -40.03 -39.94 -42.24
CA LYS A 45 -38.89 -40.20 -41.36
C LYS A 45 -38.64 -41.71 -41.15
N LEU A 46 -39.68 -42.51 -40.90
CA LEU A 46 -39.56 -43.98 -40.79
C LEU A 46 -39.04 -44.63 -42.07
N LYS A 47 -39.52 -44.19 -43.24
CA LYS A 47 -39.03 -44.70 -44.53
C LYS A 47 -37.55 -44.38 -44.75
N GLN A 48 -37.10 -43.20 -44.31
CA GLN A 48 -35.73 -42.73 -44.53
C GLN A 48 -34.73 -43.27 -43.50
N THR A 49 -35.09 -43.33 -42.21
CA THR A 49 -34.15 -43.63 -41.12
C THR A 49 -34.43 -44.92 -40.38
N GLY A 50 -35.58 -45.57 -40.62
CA GLY A 50 -36.01 -46.77 -39.90
C GLY A 50 -36.29 -46.58 -38.40
N SER A 51 -36.18 -45.34 -37.87
CA SER A 51 -36.31 -45.07 -36.43
C SER A 51 -36.84 -43.66 -36.14
N LEU A 52 -37.74 -43.57 -35.16
CA LEU A 52 -38.37 -42.34 -34.72
C LEU A 52 -37.66 -41.64 -33.55
N LYS A 53 -36.52 -42.15 -33.05
CA LYS A 53 -35.80 -41.53 -31.92
C LYS A 53 -35.24 -40.14 -32.27
N HIS A 54 -35.31 -39.21 -31.33
CA HIS A 54 -34.78 -37.85 -31.47
C HIS A 54 -33.24 -37.86 -31.37
N ARG A 55 -32.53 -37.13 -32.23
CA ARG A 55 -31.09 -36.86 -32.04
C ARG A 55 -30.93 -35.88 -30.88
N GLY A 56 -29.97 -36.12 -29.98
CA GLY A 56 -29.71 -35.30 -28.80
C GLY A 56 -29.23 -33.88 -29.14
N GLU A 57 -29.47 -32.93 -28.23
CA GLU A 57 -29.22 -31.50 -28.41
C GLU A 57 -27.72 -31.16 -28.54
N ASN A 58 -27.37 -30.37 -29.57
CA ASN A 58 -26.04 -29.80 -29.76
C ASN A 58 -25.87 -28.52 -28.93
N GLY A 59 -25.34 -28.63 -27.71
CA GLY A 59 -24.94 -27.48 -26.87
C GLY A 59 -23.45 -27.51 -26.51
N ARG A 60 -22.78 -26.35 -26.52
CA ARG A 60 -21.37 -26.19 -26.10
C ARG A 60 -21.21 -26.62 -24.62
N PRO A 61 -20.25 -27.49 -24.27
CA PRO A 61 -20.13 -28.01 -22.90
C PRO A 61 -19.82 -26.90 -21.88
N ARG A 62 -20.32 -27.04 -20.64
CA ARG A 62 -19.99 -26.14 -19.52
C ARG A 62 -18.48 -26.21 -19.22
N ALA A 63 -17.80 -25.07 -19.27
CA ALA A 63 -16.34 -25.00 -19.15
C ALA A 63 -15.79 -25.29 -17.74
N LEU A 64 -16.59 -25.17 -16.68
CA LEU A 64 -16.22 -25.49 -15.29
C LEU A 64 -17.36 -26.27 -14.59
N GLY A 65 -17.09 -27.50 -14.15
CA GLY A 65 -18.01 -28.30 -13.34
C GLY A 65 -17.91 -27.99 -11.85
N GLY A 66 -18.71 -28.69 -11.02
CA GLY A 66 -18.71 -28.50 -9.57
C GLY A 66 -17.42 -28.96 -8.89
N LYS A 67 -16.74 -29.97 -9.46
CA LYS A 67 -15.49 -30.54 -8.94
C LYS A 67 -14.31 -29.59 -9.13
N GLU A 68 -14.31 -28.80 -10.19
CA GLU A 68 -13.24 -27.86 -10.54
C GLU A 68 -13.40 -26.50 -9.84
N LYS A 69 -14.63 -26.10 -9.48
CA LYS A 69 -14.91 -24.82 -8.79
C LYS A 69 -14.47 -24.81 -7.32
N LYS A 70 -14.62 -25.94 -6.62
CA LYS A 70 -14.33 -26.03 -5.18
C LYS A 70 -12.82 -25.83 -4.88
N PRO A 71 -11.88 -26.43 -5.63
CA PRO A 71 -10.45 -26.17 -5.47
C PRO A 71 -10.05 -24.73 -5.76
N ILE A 72 -10.64 -24.08 -6.77
CA ILE A 72 -10.35 -22.67 -7.10
C ILE A 72 -10.57 -21.77 -5.87
N GLY A 73 -11.68 -21.94 -5.16
CA GLY A 73 -11.97 -21.19 -3.95
C GLY A 73 -11.01 -21.51 -2.79
N GLN A 74 -10.50 -22.74 -2.71
CA GLN A 74 -9.51 -23.13 -1.70
C GLN A 74 -8.13 -22.55 -2.00
N TYR A 75 -7.69 -22.57 -3.26
CA TYR A 75 -6.42 -21.99 -3.68
C TYR A 75 -6.33 -20.51 -3.30
N ILE A 76 -7.38 -19.74 -3.57
CA ILE A 76 -7.40 -18.30 -3.28
C ILE A 76 -7.47 -18.01 -1.77
N ARG A 77 -8.18 -18.86 -1.01
CA ARG A 77 -8.22 -18.71 0.46
C ARG A 77 -6.88 -19.01 1.12
N ASN A 78 -6.12 -19.95 0.54
CA ASN A 78 -4.83 -20.36 1.08
C ASN A 78 -3.68 -19.46 0.60
N ASN A 79 -3.78 -18.91 -0.61
CA ASN A 79 -2.81 -18.00 -1.19
C ASN A 79 -3.52 -16.95 -2.06
N ASN A 80 -3.54 -15.70 -1.60
CA ASN A 80 -4.17 -14.57 -2.28
C ASN A 80 -3.31 -13.99 -3.42
N GLU A 81 -2.06 -14.44 -3.58
CA GLU A 81 -1.13 -14.01 -4.63
C GLU A 81 -1.03 -15.02 -5.78
N ILE A 82 -1.73 -16.15 -5.69
CA ILE A 82 -1.66 -17.20 -6.71
C ILE A 82 -2.13 -16.70 -8.08
N THR A 83 -1.30 -16.90 -9.09
CA THR A 83 -1.58 -16.45 -10.45
C THR A 83 -2.61 -17.35 -11.13
N LEU A 84 -3.33 -16.81 -12.13
CA LEU A 84 -4.26 -17.61 -12.94
C LEU A 84 -3.59 -18.79 -13.66
N ASN A 85 -2.30 -18.66 -14.00
CA ASN A 85 -1.52 -19.73 -14.62
C ASN A 85 -1.25 -20.87 -13.63
N GLU A 86 -0.88 -20.55 -12.39
CA GLU A 86 -0.68 -21.55 -11.34
C GLU A 86 -1.98 -22.26 -10.97
N ILE A 87 -3.10 -21.51 -10.86
CA ILE A 87 -4.42 -22.13 -10.65
C ILE A 87 -4.74 -23.09 -11.82
N LYS A 88 -4.48 -22.68 -13.06
CA LYS A 88 -4.69 -23.52 -14.25
C LYS A 88 -3.84 -24.79 -14.19
N GLU A 89 -2.56 -24.70 -13.87
CA GLU A 89 -1.66 -25.85 -13.76
C GLU A 89 -2.11 -26.81 -12.65
N ASN A 90 -2.47 -26.28 -11.49
CA ASN A 90 -2.92 -27.07 -10.35
C ASN A 90 -4.25 -27.80 -10.64
N LEU A 91 -5.19 -27.13 -11.31
CA LEU A 91 -6.42 -27.76 -11.78
C LEU A 91 -6.17 -28.84 -12.83
N SER A 92 -5.23 -28.59 -13.75
CA SER A 92 -4.88 -29.54 -14.81
C SER A 92 -4.26 -30.81 -14.23
N LYS A 93 -3.40 -30.66 -13.21
CA LYS A 93 -2.79 -31.77 -12.46
C LYS A 93 -3.84 -32.60 -11.70
N MET A 94 -4.82 -31.96 -11.05
CA MET A 94 -5.81 -32.67 -10.23
C MET A 94 -6.95 -33.34 -11.01
N HIS A 95 -7.39 -32.76 -12.12
CA HIS A 95 -8.63 -33.17 -12.79
C HIS A 95 -8.45 -33.63 -14.24
N GLN A 96 -7.21 -33.75 -14.74
CA GLN A 96 -6.88 -34.21 -16.10
C GLN A 96 -7.69 -33.49 -17.20
N LYS A 97 -8.05 -32.23 -16.95
CA LYS A 97 -8.87 -31.41 -17.85
C LYS A 97 -8.27 -30.02 -17.95
N SER A 98 -7.96 -29.61 -19.17
CA SER A 98 -7.40 -28.28 -19.45
C SER A 98 -8.50 -27.23 -19.35
N VAL A 99 -8.39 -26.33 -18.38
CA VAL A 99 -9.25 -25.15 -18.22
C VAL A 99 -8.47 -23.90 -18.63
N SER A 100 -9.08 -23.02 -19.44
CA SER A 100 -8.41 -21.77 -19.82
C SER A 100 -8.36 -20.76 -18.67
N THR A 101 -7.31 -19.96 -18.62
CA THR A 101 -7.18 -18.83 -17.68
C THR A 101 -8.35 -17.85 -17.78
N SER A 102 -8.87 -17.62 -18.99
CA SER A 102 -10.06 -16.80 -19.22
C SER A 102 -11.36 -17.37 -18.61
N THR A 103 -11.43 -18.69 -18.44
CA THR A 103 -12.56 -19.36 -17.80
C THR A 103 -12.46 -19.27 -16.28
N ILE A 104 -11.25 -19.43 -15.74
CA ILE A 104 -10.95 -19.24 -14.32
C ILE A 104 -11.22 -17.77 -13.94
N SER A 105 -10.68 -16.81 -14.70
CA SER A 105 -10.89 -15.37 -14.49
C SER A 105 -12.37 -14.98 -14.45
N ARG A 106 -13.17 -15.43 -15.43
CA ARG A 106 -14.63 -15.19 -15.42
C ARG A 106 -15.33 -15.81 -14.22
N HIS A 107 -14.90 -17.00 -13.79
CA HIS A 107 -15.45 -17.62 -12.59
C HIS A 107 -15.14 -16.79 -11.35
N LEU A 108 -13.90 -16.33 -11.18
CA LEU A 108 -13.47 -15.48 -10.07
C LEU A 108 -14.21 -14.14 -10.04
N HIS A 109 -14.32 -13.49 -11.19
CA HIS A 109 -15.05 -12.22 -11.32
C HIS A 109 -16.52 -12.35 -10.91
N LYS A 110 -17.17 -13.47 -11.22
CA LYS A 110 -18.57 -13.74 -10.80
C LYS A 110 -18.74 -13.74 -9.28
N TYR A 111 -17.71 -14.11 -8.52
CA TYR A 111 -17.73 -14.14 -7.05
C TYR A 111 -17.06 -12.91 -6.43
N GLY A 112 -16.83 -11.84 -7.20
CA GLY A 112 -16.29 -10.57 -6.72
C GLY A 112 -14.77 -10.52 -6.60
N TYR A 113 -14.04 -11.55 -7.05
CA TYR A 113 -12.58 -11.53 -7.08
C TYR A 113 -12.09 -10.75 -8.31
N LYS A 114 -11.20 -9.78 -8.09
CA LYS A 114 -10.55 -9.02 -9.16
C LYS A 114 -9.22 -9.70 -9.50
N ASN A 115 -8.94 -9.93 -10.79
CA ASN A 115 -7.64 -10.40 -11.28
C ASN A 115 -6.65 -9.23 -11.42
N VAL A 116 -6.56 -8.44 -10.36
CA VAL A 116 -5.67 -7.29 -10.26
C VAL A 116 -5.12 -7.36 -8.84
N LEU A 117 -3.82 -7.61 -8.71
CA LEU A 117 -3.16 -7.31 -7.46
C LEU A 117 -3.11 -5.79 -7.36
N PRO A 118 -3.57 -5.17 -6.27
CA PRO A 118 -3.26 -3.78 -6.02
C PRO A 118 -1.75 -3.68 -5.95
N GLN A 119 -1.13 -3.26 -7.03
CA GLN A 119 0.27 -2.91 -7.02
C GLN A 119 0.40 -1.76 -6.02
N SER A 120 1.38 -1.84 -5.12
CA SER A 120 1.77 -0.68 -4.33
C SER A 120 2.06 0.45 -5.33
N THR A 121 1.19 1.44 -5.36
CA THR A 121 1.47 2.66 -6.10
C THR A 121 2.50 3.39 -5.27
N HIS A 122 3.76 3.37 -5.72
CA HIS A 122 4.81 4.16 -5.10
C HIS A 122 4.32 5.60 -4.96
N MET A 123 4.49 6.18 -3.78
CA MET A 123 4.08 7.56 -3.51
C MET A 123 4.85 8.55 -4.40
N LEU A 124 6.02 8.15 -4.90
CA LEU A 124 6.84 8.91 -5.82
C LEU A 124 6.99 8.20 -7.16
N THR A 125 6.65 8.91 -8.24
CA THR A 125 7.01 8.54 -9.61
C THR A 125 8.51 8.78 -9.87
N SER A 126 9.07 8.15 -10.92
CA SER A 126 10.47 8.36 -11.30
C SER A 126 10.78 9.81 -11.63
N ASP A 127 9.87 10.50 -12.33
CA ASP A 127 10.02 11.92 -12.70
C ASP A 127 10.02 12.81 -11.45
N GLU A 128 9.20 12.47 -10.46
CA GLU A 128 9.14 13.12 -9.16
C GLU A 128 10.43 12.95 -8.36
N LYS A 129 11.01 11.74 -8.32
CA LYS A 129 12.33 11.48 -7.72
C LYS A 129 13.41 12.32 -8.42
N GLN A 130 13.41 12.38 -9.75
CA GLN A 130 14.39 13.16 -10.53
C GLN A 130 14.30 14.66 -10.26
N ARG A 131 13.10 15.26 -10.26
CA ARG A 131 12.92 16.68 -9.94
C ARG A 131 13.45 17.02 -8.54
N ARG A 132 13.25 16.12 -7.57
CA ARG A 132 13.76 16.27 -6.20
C ARG A 132 15.29 16.25 -6.16
N VAL A 133 15.93 15.31 -6.88
CA VAL A 133 17.38 15.29 -7.04
C VAL A 133 17.90 16.60 -7.65
N GLN A 134 17.23 17.15 -8.68
CA GLN A 134 17.63 18.42 -9.31
C GLN A 134 17.52 19.61 -8.36
N TRP A 135 16.47 19.67 -7.54
CA TRP A 135 16.36 20.70 -6.51
C TRP A 135 17.50 20.61 -5.50
N THR A 136 17.85 19.40 -5.03
CA THR A 136 18.97 19.23 -4.10
C THR A 136 20.30 19.67 -4.70
N LYS A 137 20.51 19.43 -6.00
CA LYS A 137 21.70 19.90 -6.72
C LYS A 137 21.77 21.42 -6.73
N LYS A 138 20.67 22.10 -7.04
CA LYS A 138 20.61 23.59 -7.06
C LYS A 138 20.98 24.20 -5.71
N HIS A 139 20.53 23.58 -4.63
CA HIS A 139 20.68 24.10 -3.27
C HIS A 139 21.90 23.51 -2.54
N ILE A 140 22.77 22.76 -3.23
CA ILE A 140 23.85 22.01 -2.58
C ILE A 140 24.86 22.88 -1.83
N ASN A 141 24.95 24.18 -2.13
CA ASN A 141 25.90 25.12 -1.51
C ASN A 141 25.26 26.13 -0.53
N ASP A 142 23.95 26.07 -0.29
CA ASP A 142 23.29 27.03 0.61
C ASP A 142 23.78 26.86 2.06
N GLY A 143 24.02 27.98 2.74
CA GLY A 143 24.60 28.02 4.10
C GLY A 143 23.77 27.23 5.11
N PHE A 144 24.34 26.14 5.64
CA PHE A 144 23.72 25.33 6.70
C PHE A 144 24.22 25.76 8.06
N ASN A 145 23.38 26.44 8.85
CA ASN A 145 23.67 26.65 10.26
C ASN A 145 23.11 25.46 11.08
N LEU A 146 23.97 24.46 11.32
CA LEU A 146 23.61 23.23 12.05
C LEU A 146 23.18 23.49 13.51
N THR A 147 23.54 24.63 14.09
CA THR A 147 23.38 24.92 15.53
C THR A 147 21.94 25.20 15.96
N PHE A 148 21.01 25.50 15.02
CA PHE A 148 19.62 25.84 15.39
C PHE A 148 18.50 25.20 14.55
N ARG A 149 18.76 24.45 13.46
CA ARG A 149 17.68 24.17 12.48
C ARG A 149 17.69 22.80 11.81
N CYS A 150 18.02 21.69 12.48
CA CYS A 150 17.80 20.37 11.85
C CYS A 150 16.30 20.08 11.64
N GLN A 151 15.44 20.37 12.62
CA GLN A 151 13.99 20.18 12.52
C GLN A 151 13.32 21.15 11.53
N SER A 152 13.66 22.45 11.55
CA SER A 152 13.10 23.43 10.61
C SER A 152 13.54 23.19 9.17
N LEU A 153 14.78 22.73 8.97
CA LEU A 153 15.26 22.30 7.66
C LEU A 153 14.56 21.02 7.18
N LEU A 154 14.38 20.03 8.06
CA LEU A 154 13.61 18.81 7.76
C LEU A 154 12.16 19.16 7.41
N MET A 155 11.56 20.13 8.11
CA MET A 155 10.25 20.68 7.78
C MET A 155 10.23 21.34 6.39
N ASN A 156 11.24 22.16 6.05
CA ASN A 156 11.33 22.76 4.72
C ASN A 156 11.52 21.71 3.64
N ILE A 157 12.40 20.74 3.87
CA ILE A 157 12.68 19.62 2.98
C ILE A 157 11.40 18.79 2.80
N ILE A 158 10.69 18.43 3.86
CA ILE A 158 9.51 17.55 3.77
C ILE A 158 8.29 18.30 3.23
N ALA A 159 8.13 19.58 3.52
CA ALA A 159 7.10 20.38 2.85
C ALA A 159 7.39 20.62 1.36
N PHE A 160 8.66 20.83 1.02
CA PHE A 160 9.09 20.92 -0.37
C PHE A 160 8.96 19.56 -1.08
N ILE A 161 9.25 18.45 -0.40
CA ILE A 161 9.34 17.12 -1.00
C ILE A 161 7.98 16.38 -0.98
N ALA A 162 7.16 16.51 0.05
CA ALA A 162 5.84 15.87 0.14
C ALA A 162 4.74 16.70 -0.56
N LEU A 163 4.85 18.03 -0.55
CA LEU A 163 3.81 18.93 -1.06
C LEU A 163 4.24 19.71 -2.31
N GLU A 164 5.50 19.57 -2.77
CA GLU A 164 6.09 20.39 -3.83
C GLU A 164 5.91 21.88 -3.55
N HIS A 165 6.10 22.28 -2.30
CA HIS A 165 5.89 23.64 -1.85
C HIS A 165 7.13 24.16 -1.10
N ASP A 166 7.71 25.23 -1.62
CA ASP A 166 8.85 25.89 -1.01
C ASP A 166 8.39 26.74 0.18
N LEU A 167 8.39 26.11 1.35
CA LEU A 167 8.05 26.76 2.60
C LEU A 167 9.23 27.55 3.21
N GLU A 168 10.37 27.70 2.51
CA GLU A 168 11.54 28.39 3.06
C GLU A 168 11.25 29.83 3.48
N ALA A 169 10.24 30.48 2.87
CA ALA A 169 9.76 31.81 3.24
C ALA A 169 8.64 31.82 4.30
N GLN A 170 8.06 30.67 4.69
CA GLN A 170 6.85 30.58 5.52
C GLN A 170 7.00 29.70 6.77
N ILE A 171 7.95 28.76 6.83
CA ILE A 171 8.26 28.02 8.06
C ILE A 171 9.19 28.85 8.93
N ASP A 172 8.58 29.55 9.88
CA ASP A 172 9.28 30.07 11.04
C ASP A 172 9.41 29.00 12.14
N SER A 173 10.27 29.27 13.13
CA SER A 173 10.41 28.44 14.34
C SER A 173 9.07 28.15 15.04
N SER A 174 8.07 29.02 14.86
CA SER A 174 6.71 28.87 15.36
C SER A 174 5.99 27.64 14.79
N CYS A 175 6.12 27.34 13.50
CA CYS A 175 5.47 26.21 12.84
C CYS A 175 6.08 24.87 13.29
N ALA A 176 7.40 24.80 13.41
CA ALA A 176 8.08 23.61 13.93
C ALA A 176 7.68 23.31 15.39
N CYS A 177 7.62 24.35 16.23
CA CYS A 177 7.12 24.22 17.60
C CYS A 177 5.64 23.78 17.64
N ALA A 178 4.80 24.32 16.75
CA ALA A 178 3.39 23.92 16.63
C ALA A 178 3.25 22.43 16.28
N LEU A 179 4.04 21.93 15.32
CA LEU A 179 4.02 20.52 14.95
C LEU A 179 4.41 19.61 16.12
N GLN A 180 5.48 19.98 16.84
CA GLN A 180 5.93 19.24 18.02
C GLN A 180 4.88 19.24 19.13
N ASP A 181 4.27 20.39 19.43
CA ASP A 181 3.19 20.49 20.41
C ASP A 181 1.98 19.65 19.98
N PHE A 182 1.59 19.70 18.69
CA PHE A 182 0.49 18.91 18.15
C PHE A 182 0.74 17.41 18.35
N VAL A 183 1.90 16.89 17.92
CA VAL A 183 2.26 15.47 18.08
C VAL A 183 2.33 15.08 19.55
N TYR A 184 2.95 15.91 20.38
CA TYR A 184 3.07 15.64 21.82
C TYR A 184 1.70 15.47 22.45
N TYR A 185 0.79 16.43 22.28
CA TYR A 185 -0.53 16.39 22.91
C TYR A 185 -1.47 15.36 22.27
N ALA A 186 -1.37 15.12 20.95
CA ALA A 186 -2.07 14.03 20.29
C ALA A 186 -1.60 12.66 20.84
N SER A 187 -0.30 12.50 21.11
CA SER A 187 0.22 11.28 21.73
C SER A 187 -0.28 11.08 23.16
N GLN A 188 -0.36 12.15 23.97
CA GLN A 188 -0.95 12.09 25.30
C GLN A 188 -2.43 11.72 25.24
N PHE A 189 -3.18 12.26 24.28
CA PHE A 189 -4.57 11.89 24.07
C PHE A 189 -4.72 10.40 23.71
N MET A 190 -3.90 9.87 22.82
CA MET A 190 -3.91 8.43 22.50
C MET A 190 -3.58 7.56 23.73
N MET A 191 -2.68 8.01 24.60
CA MET A 191 -2.41 7.32 25.88
C MET A 191 -3.61 7.37 26.84
N THR A 192 -4.58 8.27 26.64
CA THR A 192 -5.84 8.30 27.40
C THR A 192 -6.96 7.49 26.76
N ALA A 193 -6.66 6.57 25.83
CA ALA A 193 -7.67 5.76 25.13
C ALA A 193 -8.53 4.87 26.05
N TRP A 194 -8.08 4.59 27.28
CA TRP A 194 -8.87 3.91 28.31
C TRP A 194 -9.89 4.83 29.01
N LEU A 195 -9.79 6.15 28.83
CA LEU A 195 -10.78 7.10 29.34
C LEU A 195 -11.95 7.23 28.36
N PRO A 196 -13.15 7.61 28.86
CA PRO A 196 -14.25 7.98 27.99
C PRO A 196 -13.82 9.05 26.98
N ARG A 197 -14.18 8.86 25.70
CA ARG A 197 -13.76 9.75 24.60
C ARG A 197 -14.06 11.23 24.85
N TRP A 198 -15.14 11.53 25.56
CA TRP A 198 -15.50 12.92 25.89
C TRP A 198 -14.47 13.58 26.82
N LEU A 199 -13.88 12.83 27.74
CA LEU A 199 -12.89 13.33 28.70
C LEU A 199 -11.55 13.61 28.02
N GLY A 200 -11.11 12.72 27.14
CA GLY A 200 -9.93 12.98 26.31
C GLY A 200 -10.13 14.17 25.35
N LYS A 201 -11.33 14.30 24.74
CA LYS A 201 -11.66 15.47 23.91
C LYS A 201 -11.67 16.76 24.73
N LEU A 202 -12.16 16.72 25.97
CA LEU A 202 -12.11 17.85 26.89
C LEU A 202 -10.67 18.25 27.22
N TYR A 203 -9.78 17.27 27.47
CA TYR A 203 -8.35 17.51 27.67
C TYR A 203 -7.73 18.27 26.49
N LEU A 204 -7.96 17.83 25.25
CA LEU A 204 -7.45 18.52 24.07
C LEU A 204 -8.06 19.92 23.91
N LYS A 205 -9.35 20.10 24.21
CA LYS A 205 -10.03 21.40 24.15
C LYS A 205 -9.47 22.40 25.16
N LEU A 206 -9.22 21.97 26.39
CA LEU A 206 -8.70 22.84 27.45
C LEU A 206 -7.20 23.13 27.31
N ASN A 207 -6.49 22.36 26.50
CA ASN A 207 -5.06 22.53 26.31
C ASN A 207 -4.75 23.64 25.31
N TRP A 208 -4.45 24.83 25.82
CA TRP A 208 -4.20 26.02 25.02
C TRP A 208 -3.03 25.86 24.03
N LYS A 209 -2.00 25.07 24.37
CA LYS A 209 -0.86 24.80 23.48
C LYS A 209 -1.27 23.95 22.29
N TYR A 210 -2.07 22.91 22.51
CA TYR A 210 -2.66 22.12 21.44
C TYR A 210 -3.57 22.97 20.54
N GLN A 211 -4.43 23.82 21.13
CA GLN A 211 -5.32 24.71 20.36
C GLN A 211 -4.54 25.74 19.53
N ARG A 212 -3.46 26.30 20.09
CA ARG A 212 -2.54 27.17 19.35
C ARG A 212 -1.87 26.42 18.19
N ALA A 213 -1.33 25.23 18.45
CA ALA A 213 -0.68 24.41 17.45
C ALA A 213 -1.63 24.05 16.30
N HIS A 214 -2.83 23.57 16.63
CA HIS A 214 -3.85 23.20 15.65
C HIS A 214 -4.26 24.38 14.76
N ARG A 215 -4.38 25.59 15.32
CA ARG A 215 -4.67 26.81 14.54
C ARG A 215 -3.55 27.18 13.56
N ILE A 216 -2.30 27.18 14.02
CA ILE A 216 -1.14 27.50 13.16
C ILE A 216 -1.05 26.49 12.00
N LEU A 217 -1.20 25.20 12.30
CA LEU A 217 -1.14 24.14 11.27
C LEU A 217 -2.35 24.19 10.33
N ARG A 218 -3.51 24.67 10.80
CA ARG A 218 -4.68 24.95 9.96
C ARG A 218 -4.45 26.05 8.96
N GLU A 219 -3.98 27.20 9.43
CA GLU A 219 -3.67 28.34 8.56
C GLU A 219 -2.64 27.93 7.48
N LEU A 220 -1.61 27.16 7.86
CA LEU A 220 -0.61 26.65 6.92
C LEU A 220 -1.23 25.71 5.87
N SER A 221 -2.07 24.77 6.30
CA SER A 221 -2.70 23.79 5.41
C SER A 221 -3.67 24.46 4.43
N GLU A 222 -4.45 25.43 4.90
CA GLU A 222 -5.36 26.22 4.05
C GLU A 222 -4.58 27.00 2.99
N GLN A 223 -3.47 27.65 3.36
CA GLN A 223 -2.60 28.35 2.41
C GLN A 223 -2.01 27.41 1.34
N ILE A 224 -1.57 26.21 1.75
CA ILE A 224 -1.04 25.20 0.83
C ILE A 224 -2.10 24.78 -0.19
N VAL A 225 -3.32 24.50 0.28
CA VAL A 225 -4.43 24.07 -0.58
C VAL A 225 -4.80 25.17 -1.57
N GLU A 226 -4.96 26.41 -1.10
CA GLU A 226 -5.35 27.56 -1.92
C GLU A 226 -4.32 27.82 -3.03
N GLN A 227 -3.03 27.87 -2.69
CA GLN A 227 -1.98 28.09 -3.69
C GLN A 227 -1.92 26.99 -4.75
N LYS A 228 -2.18 25.73 -4.37
CA LYS A 228 -2.15 24.59 -5.28
C LYS A 228 -3.36 24.57 -6.22
N GLN A 229 -4.54 24.91 -5.71
CA GLN A 229 -5.74 25.05 -6.53
C GLN A 229 -5.58 26.18 -7.56
N ASN A 230 -5.05 27.33 -7.15
CA ASN A 230 -4.83 28.47 -8.05
C ASN A 230 -3.86 28.13 -9.19
N LYS A 231 -2.73 27.47 -8.90
CA LYS A 231 -1.78 27.02 -9.95
C LYS A 231 -2.32 25.92 -10.86
N HIS A 232 -3.29 25.13 -10.41
CA HIS A 232 -3.87 24.06 -11.21
C HIS A 232 -4.88 24.59 -12.23
N ASN A 233 -5.64 25.62 -11.87
CA ASN A 233 -6.62 26.25 -12.76
C ASN A 233 -5.97 26.92 -13.99
N ASP A 234 -4.69 27.29 -13.90
CA ASP A 234 -3.92 27.85 -15.03
C ASP A 234 -3.45 26.79 -16.06
N CYS A 235 -3.64 25.49 -15.79
CA CYS A 235 -3.19 24.37 -16.63
C CYS A 235 -4.35 23.43 -16.99
N GLU A 236 -5.29 23.89 -17.80
CA GLU A 236 -6.59 23.26 -18.12
C GLU A 236 -6.60 21.85 -18.76
N THR A 237 -5.49 21.13 -18.94
CA THR A 237 -5.51 19.88 -19.76
C THR A 237 -4.69 18.69 -19.26
N GLN A 238 -4.15 18.68 -18.04
CA GLN A 238 -3.36 17.53 -17.56
C GLN A 238 -3.88 16.96 -16.24
N ARG A 239 -3.82 15.62 -16.12
CA ARG A 239 -4.11 14.85 -14.90
C ARG A 239 -3.44 15.51 -13.67
N PRO A 240 -4.06 15.43 -12.48
CA PRO A 240 -3.53 16.08 -11.28
C PRO A 240 -2.09 15.63 -11.04
N LYS A 241 -1.15 16.59 -11.09
CA LYS A 241 0.31 16.35 -11.01
C LYS A 241 0.81 16.18 -9.57
N ASN A 242 -0.05 16.30 -8.57
CA ASN A 242 0.31 16.34 -7.15
C ASN A 242 -0.77 15.68 -6.28
N LEU A 243 -0.34 14.96 -5.24
CA LEU A 243 -1.17 14.24 -4.28
C LEU A 243 -2.31 15.10 -3.70
N ILE A 244 -2.05 16.35 -3.32
CA ILE A 244 -3.08 17.23 -2.73
C ILE A 244 -4.17 17.53 -3.75
N VAL A 245 -3.80 17.83 -4.99
CA VAL A 245 -4.77 18.12 -6.05
C VAL A 245 -5.59 16.86 -6.38
N SER A 246 -4.96 15.69 -6.39
CA SER A 246 -5.66 14.42 -6.58
C SER A 246 -6.61 14.09 -5.42
N LEU A 247 -6.23 14.39 -4.17
CA LEU A 247 -7.09 14.23 -3.00
C LEU A 247 -8.29 15.18 -3.07
N VAL A 248 -8.03 16.47 -3.34
CA VAL A 248 -9.06 17.49 -3.52
C VAL A 248 -10.01 17.11 -4.66
N SER A 249 -9.51 16.68 -5.81
CA SER A 249 -10.35 16.28 -6.93
C SER A 249 -11.21 15.06 -6.59
N SER A 250 -10.62 14.04 -5.95
CA SER A 250 -11.34 12.82 -5.56
C SER A 250 -12.43 13.11 -4.53
N LEU A 251 -12.14 13.96 -3.53
CA LEU A 251 -13.12 14.34 -2.50
C LEU A 251 -14.23 15.23 -3.08
N ASN A 252 -13.90 16.12 -4.02
CA ASN A 252 -14.90 16.92 -4.74
C ASN A 252 -15.79 16.06 -5.66
N GLU A 253 -15.24 15.01 -6.28
CA GLU A 253 -16.03 14.04 -7.05
C GLU A 253 -17.01 13.28 -6.14
N GLN A 254 -16.54 12.78 -4.99
CA GLN A 254 -17.40 12.12 -3.99
C GLN A 254 -18.49 13.06 -3.44
N ALA A 255 -18.18 14.33 -3.25
CA ALA A 255 -19.14 15.35 -2.80
C ALA A 255 -20.33 15.50 -3.76
N ASN A 256 -20.04 15.48 -5.06
CA ASN A 256 -21.06 15.61 -6.10
C ASN A 256 -21.96 14.38 -6.16
N ASP A 257 -21.42 13.19 -5.89
CA ASP A 257 -22.16 11.92 -5.87
C ASP A 257 -23.01 11.74 -4.60
N GLU A 258 -22.52 12.20 -3.43
CA GLU A 258 -23.13 11.93 -2.11
C GLU A 258 -23.84 13.14 -1.46
N GLN A 259 -23.94 14.29 -2.12
CA GLN A 259 -24.52 15.53 -1.58
C GLN A 259 -23.92 15.96 -0.22
N ILE A 260 -22.63 15.75 -0.03
CA ILE A 260 -21.92 16.13 1.20
C ILE A 260 -21.72 17.65 1.23
N SER A 261 -21.87 18.27 2.40
CA SER A 261 -21.68 19.73 2.53
C SER A 261 -20.22 20.13 2.30
N SER A 262 -20.00 21.20 1.54
CA SER A 262 -18.67 21.74 1.20
C SER A 262 -17.76 21.97 2.41
N SER A 263 -18.33 22.37 3.55
CA SER A 263 -17.61 22.57 4.81
C SER A 263 -17.03 21.29 5.42
N LEU A 264 -17.67 20.14 5.21
CA LEU A 264 -17.18 18.84 5.71
C LEU A 264 -16.02 18.35 4.85
N ILE A 265 -16.12 18.52 3.52
CA ILE A 265 -15.05 18.20 2.58
C ILE A 265 -13.82 19.06 2.84
N GLN A 266 -14.00 20.35 3.09
CA GLN A 266 -12.88 21.24 3.41
C GLN A 266 -12.19 20.84 4.73
N ALA A 267 -12.96 20.38 5.73
CA ALA A 267 -12.40 19.85 6.96
C ALA A 267 -11.62 18.53 6.74
N GLU A 268 -12.12 17.66 5.86
CA GLU A 268 -11.47 16.39 5.52
C GLU A 268 -10.18 16.61 4.72
N ILE A 269 -10.19 17.51 3.72
CA ILE A 269 -8.98 17.95 3.01
C ILE A 269 -7.95 18.48 4.01
N PHE A 270 -8.38 19.32 4.96
CA PHE A 270 -7.50 19.84 5.99
C PHE A 270 -6.89 18.72 6.84
N ASP A 271 -7.70 17.79 7.34
CA ASP A 271 -7.23 16.70 8.19
C ASP A 271 -6.23 15.79 7.45
N GLU A 272 -6.47 15.50 6.17
CA GLU A 272 -5.55 14.70 5.33
C GLU A 272 -4.22 15.43 5.07
N VAL A 273 -4.26 16.73 4.74
CA VAL A 273 -3.04 17.55 4.53
C VAL A 273 -2.25 17.67 5.83
N LEU A 274 -2.93 17.96 6.95
CA LEU A 274 -2.32 18.03 8.27
C LEU A 274 -1.63 16.71 8.65
N MET A 275 -2.32 15.60 8.42
CA MET A 275 -1.79 14.26 8.69
C MET A 275 -0.57 13.96 7.82
N ALA A 276 -0.60 14.29 6.53
CA ALA A 276 0.54 14.10 5.63
C ALA A 276 1.78 14.89 6.09
N ILE A 277 1.60 16.17 6.41
CA ILE A 277 2.70 17.05 6.90
C ILE A 277 3.26 16.51 8.22
N THR A 278 2.37 16.21 9.17
CA THR A 278 2.76 15.82 10.52
C THR A 278 3.43 14.44 10.52
N ALA A 279 2.83 13.45 9.85
CA ALA A 279 3.33 12.09 9.80
C ALA A 279 4.65 12.01 9.04
N GLY A 280 4.77 12.68 7.88
CA GLY A 280 6.01 12.71 7.12
C GLY A 280 7.13 13.44 7.88
N THR A 281 6.83 14.60 8.46
CA THR A 281 7.89 15.46 9.00
C THR A 281 8.47 14.99 10.31
N GLU A 282 7.61 14.73 11.29
CA GLU A 282 8.10 14.38 12.62
C GLU A 282 8.80 13.02 12.57
N THR A 283 8.31 12.06 11.78
CA THR A 283 8.92 10.73 11.74
C THR A 283 10.28 10.71 11.04
N THR A 284 10.37 11.26 9.83
CA THR A 284 11.64 11.32 9.07
C THR A 284 12.69 12.15 9.81
N SER A 285 12.30 13.25 10.47
CA SER A 285 13.24 14.05 11.26
C SER A 285 13.83 13.30 12.47
N LYS A 286 13.04 12.47 13.15
CA LYS A 286 13.54 11.62 14.24
C LYS A 286 14.39 10.47 13.72
N ALA A 287 14.05 9.89 12.56
CA ALA A 287 14.89 8.89 11.92
C ALA A 287 16.28 9.45 11.60
N LEU A 288 16.36 10.68 11.06
CA LEU A 288 17.64 11.35 10.83
C LEU A 288 18.39 11.65 12.14
N SER A 289 17.67 12.03 13.20
CA SER A 289 18.27 12.24 14.53
C SER A 289 18.91 10.95 15.07
N TRP A 290 18.24 9.81 14.91
CA TRP A 290 18.82 8.51 15.21
C TRP A 290 20.03 8.20 14.33
N PHE A 291 19.96 8.50 13.04
CA PHE A 291 21.09 8.31 12.14
C PHE A 291 22.32 9.09 12.62
N MET A 292 22.18 10.39 12.93
CA MET A 292 23.27 11.21 13.47
C MET A 292 23.84 10.62 14.77
N PHE A 293 22.98 10.14 15.66
CA PHE A 293 23.40 9.48 16.91
C PHE A 293 24.23 8.22 16.64
N TYR A 294 23.75 7.28 15.82
CA TYR A 294 24.50 6.07 15.49
C TYR A 294 25.79 6.38 14.75
N MET A 295 25.76 7.33 13.82
CA MET A 295 26.96 7.79 13.12
C MET A 295 27.99 8.30 14.11
N SER A 296 27.61 9.16 15.07
CA SER A 296 28.53 9.69 16.09
C SER A 296 29.25 8.59 16.90
N LYS A 297 28.58 7.46 17.13
CA LYS A 297 29.11 6.30 17.85
C LYS A 297 29.90 5.33 16.96
N HIS A 298 29.74 5.41 15.65
CA HIS A 298 30.36 4.52 14.68
C HIS A 298 31.11 5.30 13.58
N PRO A 299 32.22 6.00 13.91
CA PRO A 299 32.98 6.80 12.93
C PRO A 299 33.44 6.01 11.70
N ARG A 300 33.77 4.72 11.87
CA ARG A 300 34.16 3.82 10.76
C ARG A 300 33.05 3.69 9.70
N VAL A 301 31.79 3.67 10.13
CA VAL A 301 30.65 3.55 9.22
C VAL A 301 30.46 4.85 8.44
N GLN A 302 30.58 6.02 9.09
CA GLN A 302 30.55 7.31 8.39
C GLN A 302 31.66 7.42 7.33
N GLN A 303 32.88 6.99 7.68
CA GLN A 303 34.01 6.97 6.75
C GLN A 303 33.73 6.05 5.55
N ARG A 304 33.13 4.88 5.81
CA ARG A 304 32.73 3.96 4.75
C ARG A 304 31.68 4.57 3.82
N ILE A 305 30.64 5.22 4.36
CA ILE A 305 29.64 5.94 3.55
C ILE A 305 30.33 7.00 2.68
N LYS A 306 31.19 7.84 3.26
CA LYS A 306 31.94 8.85 2.51
C LYS A 306 32.82 8.24 1.42
N GLN A 307 33.45 7.10 1.70
CA GLN A 307 34.27 6.38 0.74
C GLN A 307 33.44 5.82 -0.42
N GLU A 308 32.31 5.17 -0.14
CA GLU A 308 31.41 4.64 -1.17
C GLU A 308 30.86 5.76 -2.06
N LEU A 309 30.52 6.91 -1.48
CA LEU A 309 30.15 8.08 -2.27
C LEU A 309 31.30 8.53 -3.18
N LYS A 310 32.53 8.63 -2.67
CA LYS A 310 33.70 8.96 -3.50
C LYS A 310 33.94 7.95 -4.63
N GLU A 311 33.79 6.65 -4.35
CA GLU A 311 33.93 5.57 -5.35
C GLU A 311 32.88 5.65 -6.47
N HIS A 312 31.69 6.18 -6.17
CA HIS A 312 30.64 6.46 -7.16
C HIS A 312 30.79 7.81 -7.89
N ASP A 313 32.01 8.35 -7.98
CA ASP A 313 32.36 9.64 -8.62
C ASP A 313 31.58 10.85 -8.08
N LEU A 314 31.03 10.76 -6.88
CA LEU A 314 30.36 11.87 -6.22
C LEU A 314 31.40 12.78 -5.55
N VAL A 315 32.12 13.56 -6.36
CA VAL A 315 33.19 14.50 -5.94
C VAL A 315 32.78 15.32 -4.70
N MET A 316 33.67 15.34 -3.71
CA MET A 316 33.60 16.13 -2.49
C MET A 316 34.38 17.43 -2.71
N GLY A 317 33.77 18.60 -2.48
CA GLY A 317 34.44 19.91 -2.55
C GLY A 317 33.71 20.98 -3.37
N ASP A 318 34.15 22.23 -3.25
CA ASP A 318 33.51 23.43 -3.86
C ASP A 318 33.50 23.43 -5.40
N ASN A 319 34.29 22.56 -6.03
CA ASN A 319 34.27 22.31 -7.48
C ASN A 319 33.31 21.16 -7.88
N ALA A 320 32.22 20.95 -7.15
CA ALA A 320 31.18 19.94 -7.43
C ALA A 320 30.29 20.29 -8.66
N HIS A 321 30.88 20.79 -9.74
CA HIS A 321 30.20 20.90 -11.02
C HIS A 321 30.29 19.56 -11.74
N SER A 322 29.15 18.85 -11.75
CA SER A 322 28.86 17.69 -12.60
C SER A 322 29.33 16.30 -12.15
N SER A 323 28.93 15.86 -10.95
CA SER A 323 28.69 14.43 -10.70
C SER A 323 27.21 14.18 -10.41
N SER A 324 26.55 13.43 -11.30
CA SER A 324 25.11 13.19 -11.22
C SER A 324 24.79 12.26 -10.06
N LEU A 325 24.27 12.81 -8.96
CA LEU A 325 23.50 12.01 -8.01
C LEU A 325 22.39 11.30 -8.80
N SER A 326 22.47 9.97 -8.88
CA SER A 326 21.49 9.12 -9.56
C SER A 326 20.56 8.49 -8.51
N ILE A 327 19.39 8.02 -8.93
CA ILE A 327 18.45 7.34 -8.03
C ILE A 327 19.07 6.00 -7.60
N GLU A 328 19.78 5.34 -8.51
CA GLU A 328 20.46 4.07 -8.29
C GLU A 328 21.54 4.18 -7.20
N THR A 329 22.24 5.32 -7.12
CA THR A 329 23.22 5.58 -6.06
C THR A 329 22.58 5.88 -4.70
N LEU A 330 21.35 6.40 -4.68
CA LEU A 330 20.62 6.61 -3.42
C LEU A 330 20.14 5.27 -2.86
N GLU A 331 19.54 4.45 -3.74
CA GLU A 331 18.95 3.15 -3.38
C GLU A 331 20.02 2.11 -2.98
N SER A 332 21.31 2.34 -3.27
CA SER A 332 22.40 1.47 -2.83
C SER A 332 22.86 1.70 -1.38
N LEU A 333 22.42 2.80 -0.73
CA LEU A 333 22.90 3.20 0.59
C LEU A 333 22.09 2.57 1.73
N VAL A 334 22.39 1.31 2.04
CA VAL A 334 21.65 0.48 3.01
C VAL A 334 21.89 0.82 4.50
N TYR A 335 22.60 1.92 4.79
CA TYR A 335 23.06 2.24 6.14
C TYR A 335 21.94 2.68 7.07
N TYR A 336 20.92 3.36 6.54
CA TYR A 336 19.79 3.82 7.32
C TYR A 336 18.87 2.67 7.74
N ASP A 337 18.80 1.58 6.98
CA ASP A 337 17.99 0.40 7.32
C ASP A 337 18.39 -0.16 8.69
N CYS A 338 19.70 -0.23 8.96
CA CYS A 338 20.19 -0.71 10.25
C CYS A 338 19.83 0.24 11.41
N VAL A 339 19.79 1.55 11.14
CA VAL A 339 19.36 2.55 12.13
C VAL A 339 17.87 2.39 12.42
N LEU A 340 17.05 2.36 11.37
CA LEU A 340 15.59 2.19 11.44
C LEU A 340 15.18 0.87 12.09
N ARG A 341 15.98 -0.19 11.92
CA ARG A 341 15.75 -1.49 12.56
C ARG A 341 16.01 -1.44 14.06
N LEU A 342 17.14 -0.88 14.49
CA LEU A 342 17.52 -0.85 15.90
C LEU A 342 16.73 0.18 16.70
N ALA A 343 16.50 1.35 16.10
CA ALA A 343 15.78 2.48 16.67
C ALA A 343 14.64 2.92 15.75
N PRO A 344 13.58 2.10 15.61
CA PRO A 344 12.41 2.50 14.85
C PRO A 344 11.76 3.70 15.54
N VAL A 345 11.39 4.68 14.72
CA VAL A 345 10.71 5.89 15.16
C VAL A 345 9.38 5.55 15.82
N VAL A 346 8.61 4.62 15.25
CA VAL A 346 7.39 4.08 15.88
C VAL A 346 7.71 2.69 16.45
N GLY A 347 7.69 2.57 17.78
CA GLY A 347 8.05 1.31 18.45
C GLY A 347 6.90 0.30 18.55
N ILE A 348 5.66 0.79 18.63
CA ILE A 348 4.43 0.00 18.77
C ILE A 348 3.35 0.62 17.88
N THR A 349 2.60 -0.22 17.18
CA THR A 349 1.41 0.17 16.40
C THR A 349 0.21 -0.67 16.85
N THR A 350 -1.00 -0.16 16.64
CA THR A 350 -2.24 -0.81 17.10
C THR A 350 -3.15 -1.20 15.95
N ARG A 351 -3.91 -2.29 16.12
CA ARG A 351 -4.98 -2.71 15.22
C ARG A 351 -6.23 -3.04 16.02
N ARG A 352 -7.42 -2.81 15.45
CA ARG A 352 -8.68 -3.28 16.02
C ARG A 352 -9.26 -4.36 15.13
N ALA A 353 -9.57 -5.51 15.71
CA ALA A 353 -10.19 -6.62 14.99
C ALA A 353 -11.61 -6.22 14.53
N ILE A 354 -11.85 -6.26 13.22
CA ILE A 354 -13.17 -5.95 12.64
C ILE A 354 -14.12 -7.16 12.65
N ARG A 355 -13.58 -8.37 12.83
CA ARG A 355 -14.29 -9.64 12.89
C ARG A 355 -13.49 -10.63 13.72
N ASP A 356 -14.15 -11.69 14.18
CA ASP A 356 -13.47 -12.81 14.84
C ASP A 356 -12.49 -13.48 13.87
N ALA A 357 -11.32 -13.84 14.39
CA ALA A 357 -10.25 -14.49 13.65
C ALA A 357 -9.44 -15.42 14.55
N VAL A 358 -8.71 -16.35 13.95
CA VAL A 358 -7.72 -17.17 14.65
C VAL A 358 -6.38 -16.96 13.94
N VAL A 359 -5.35 -16.56 14.69
CA VAL A 359 -3.98 -16.34 14.20
C VAL A 359 -3.05 -17.18 15.06
N ASP A 360 -2.28 -18.10 14.47
CA ASP A 360 -1.38 -19.01 15.19
C ASP A 360 -2.02 -19.72 16.40
N SER A 361 -3.25 -20.23 16.20
CA SER A 361 -4.07 -20.87 17.24
C SER A 361 -4.55 -19.93 18.37
N VAL A 362 -4.34 -18.62 18.25
CA VAL A 362 -4.85 -17.59 19.16
C VAL A 362 -6.17 -17.04 18.61
N SER A 363 -7.24 -17.16 19.39
CA SER A 363 -8.53 -16.55 19.07
C SER A 363 -8.49 -15.04 19.32
N ILE A 364 -8.85 -14.28 18.30
CA ILE A 364 -8.99 -12.82 18.33
C ILE A 364 -10.46 -12.49 18.12
N HIS A 365 -11.05 -11.76 19.06
CA HIS A 365 -12.46 -11.39 19.02
C HIS A 365 -12.66 -10.05 18.33
N ARG A 366 -13.80 -9.88 17.65
CA ARG A 366 -14.23 -8.60 17.09
C ARG A 366 -14.21 -7.51 18.17
N GLY A 367 -13.62 -6.37 17.84
CA GLY A 367 -13.47 -5.23 18.73
C GLY A 367 -12.22 -5.28 19.62
N GLN A 368 -11.51 -6.41 19.65
CA GLN A 368 -10.25 -6.53 20.39
C GLN A 368 -9.15 -5.66 19.76
N ASP A 369 -8.43 -4.92 20.60
CA ASP A 369 -7.24 -4.17 20.21
C ASP A 369 -6.00 -5.08 20.28
N LEU A 370 -5.19 -5.03 19.23
CA LEU A 370 -3.96 -5.77 19.03
C LEU A 370 -2.80 -4.77 19.01
N TYR A 371 -1.74 -5.08 19.73
CA TYR A 371 -0.53 -4.27 19.78
C TYR A 371 0.59 -5.01 19.05
N VAL A 372 1.18 -4.37 18.05
CA VAL A 372 2.28 -4.92 17.26
C VAL A 372 3.55 -4.22 17.68
N ALA A 373 4.46 -4.97 18.31
CA ALA A 373 5.70 -4.45 18.87
C ALA A 373 6.83 -4.40 17.83
N LEU A 374 6.77 -3.42 16.93
CA LEU A 374 7.73 -3.22 15.84
C LEU A 374 9.19 -3.21 16.33
N TYR A 375 9.44 -2.55 17.47
CA TYR A 375 10.78 -2.52 18.09
C TYR A 375 11.34 -3.92 18.37
N ASN A 376 10.51 -4.83 18.86
CA ASN A 376 10.92 -6.20 19.20
C ASN A 376 11.05 -7.04 17.94
N MET A 377 10.07 -6.97 17.04
CA MET A 377 10.05 -7.73 15.78
C MET A 377 11.29 -7.45 14.93
N ASN A 378 11.69 -6.17 14.82
CA ASN A 378 12.89 -5.74 14.10
C ASN A 378 14.22 -6.32 14.66
N LYS A 379 14.20 -6.89 15.86
CA LYS A 379 15.36 -7.44 16.56
C LYS A 379 15.17 -8.90 16.96
N ASP A 380 14.18 -9.58 16.40
CA ASP A 380 13.88 -10.95 16.77
C ASP A 380 15.02 -11.90 16.32
N PRO A 381 15.73 -12.57 17.24
CA PRO A 381 16.81 -13.48 16.89
C PRO A 381 16.37 -14.65 15.99
N HIS A 382 15.07 -14.97 15.92
CA HIS A 382 14.51 -15.97 15.01
C HIS A 382 14.55 -15.53 13.54
N TYR A 383 14.78 -14.26 13.23
CA TYR A 383 14.93 -13.80 11.84
C TYR A 383 16.33 -13.27 11.53
N TRP A 384 17.15 -13.02 12.57
CA TRP A 384 18.47 -12.38 12.45
C TRP A 384 19.61 -13.32 12.88
N HIS A 385 19.56 -14.59 12.44
CA HIS A 385 20.39 -15.69 12.95
C HIS A 385 21.91 -15.52 12.88
N HIS A 386 22.44 -14.80 11.89
CA HIS A 386 23.88 -14.84 11.58
C HIS A 386 24.76 -13.98 12.48
N ARG A 387 24.20 -12.99 13.19
CA ARG A 387 24.93 -12.20 14.18
C ARG A 387 23.95 -11.76 15.29
N ASP A 388 24.44 -11.04 16.27
CA ASP A 388 23.59 -10.43 17.30
C ASP A 388 22.60 -9.42 16.66
N PRO A 389 21.26 -9.57 16.86
CA PRO A 389 20.27 -8.63 16.34
C PRO A 389 20.31 -7.27 17.03
N THR A 390 20.88 -7.16 18.23
CA THR A 390 20.90 -5.91 19.01
C THR A 390 22.05 -4.97 18.61
N LYS A 391 23.03 -5.48 17.86
CA LYS A 391 24.21 -4.72 17.44
C LYS A 391 23.97 -3.93 16.15
N PHE A 392 24.60 -2.76 16.07
CA PHE A 392 24.68 -1.95 14.85
C PHE A 392 25.71 -2.54 13.90
N ILE A 393 25.20 -3.21 12.86
CA ILE A 393 25.99 -3.91 11.84
C ILE A 393 25.35 -3.64 10.47
N PRO A 394 25.65 -2.51 9.83
CA PRO A 394 25.08 -2.14 8.53
C PRO A 394 25.40 -3.14 7.42
N GLU A 395 26.54 -3.82 7.50
CA GLU A 395 27.02 -4.76 6.47
C GLU A 395 26.07 -5.94 6.27
N ARG A 396 25.21 -6.24 7.25
CA ARG A 396 24.15 -7.25 7.11
C ARG A 396 23.26 -6.96 5.90
N PHE A 397 22.93 -5.69 5.67
CA PHE A 397 22.07 -5.32 4.55
C PHE A 397 22.81 -5.41 3.21
N LEU A 398 24.13 -5.26 3.17
CA LEU A 398 24.91 -5.38 1.92
C LEU A 398 24.91 -6.80 1.34
N PHE A 399 24.92 -7.82 2.20
CA PHE A 399 25.03 -9.22 1.79
C PHE A 399 23.70 -9.99 1.88
N GLU A 400 22.80 -9.58 2.78
CA GLU A 400 21.63 -10.37 3.18
C GLU A 400 20.28 -9.76 2.74
N HIS A 401 20.27 -8.64 1.99
CA HIS A 401 19.03 -7.93 1.57
C HIS A 401 18.01 -8.82 0.83
N LYS A 402 18.42 -9.98 0.31
CA LYS A 402 17.56 -10.87 -0.50
C LYS A 402 17.03 -12.13 0.20
N ASN A 403 17.52 -12.48 1.40
CA ASN A 403 17.22 -13.78 2.03
C ASN A 403 16.54 -13.71 3.41
N HIS A 404 16.19 -12.52 3.90
CA HIS A 404 15.44 -12.39 5.15
C HIS A 404 13.94 -12.57 4.95
N HIS A 405 13.26 -13.03 6.00
CA HIS A 405 11.80 -13.07 5.99
C HIS A 405 11.23 -11.66 5.72
N PRO A 406 10.19 -11.49 4.89
CA PRO A 406 9.63 -10.18 4.56
C PRO A 406 9.19 -9.34 5.78
N TYR A 407 8.89 -10.00 6.89
CA TYR A 407 8.52 -9.37 8.17
C TYR A 407 9.65 -9.39 9.23
N ALA A 408 10.90 -9.67 8.83
CA ALA A 408 12.06 -9.57 9.73
C ALA A 408 12.39 -8.12 10.12
N MET A 409 12.04 -7.17 9.24
CA MET A 409 12.08 -5.74 9.48
C MET A 409 10.73 -5.14 9.08
N VAL A 410 9.99 -4.64 10.06
CA VAL A 410 8.64 -4.08 9.92
C VAL A 410 8.59 -2.63 10.40
N THR A 411 9.67 -1.87 10.21
CA THR A 411 9.72 -0.46 10.65
C THR A 411 8.63 0.40 10.01
N PHE A 412 8.26 0.08 8.77
CA PHE A 412 7.16 0.73 8.05
C PHE A 412 5.85 -0.05 8.12
N ASP A 413 5.73 -0.99 9.08
CA ASP A 413 4.57 -1.87 9.25
C ASP A 413 4.35 -2.78 8.03
N GLY A 414 3.19 -3.45 7.93
CA GLY A 414 2.88 -4.35 6.82
C GLY A 414 1.39 -4.49 6.50
N GLY A 415 1.13 -5.05 5.31
CA GLY A 415 -0.23 -5.27 4.81
C GLY A 415 -0.97 -3.99 4.42
N HIS A 416 -2.30 -4.00 4.47
CA HIS A 416 -3.16 -2.89 4.03
C HIS A 416 -3.02 -1.57 4.83
N ARG A 417 -2.28 -1.58 5.95
CA ARG A 417 -1.98 -0.42 6.79
C ARG A 417 -0.47 -0.19 6.92
N ALA A 418 0.32 -0.74 5.99
CA ALA A 418 1.71 -0.36 5.84
C ALA A 418 1.82 1.17 5.65
N CYS A 419 2.97 1.73 6.02
CA CYS A 419 3.22 3.16 5.92
C CYS A 419 3.09 3.62 4.45
N LEU A 420 2.08 4.46 4.19
CA LEU A 420 1.86 5.05 2.87
C LEU A 420 3.07 5.86 2.38
N GLY A 421 3.79 6.48 3.31
CA GLY A 421 4.96 7.31 3.04
C GLY A 421 6.30 6.58 3.05
N GLN A 422 6.34 5.25 3.04
CA GLN A 422 7.60 4.49 3.14
C GLN A 422 8.61 4.89 2.06
N ASP A 423 8.22 4.83 0.78
CA ASP A 423 9.13 5.12 -0.33
C ASP A 423 9.62 6.58 -0.30
N LEU A 424 8.74 7.49 0.11
CA LEU A 424 9.06 8.91 0.27
C LEU A 424 10.09 9.10 1.40
N ALA A 425 9.85 8.50 2.57
CA ALA A 425 10.73 8.63 3.72
C ALA A 425 12.11 8.02 3.48
N GLN A 426 12.18 6.85 2.82
CA GLN A 426 13.44 6.21 2.45
C GLN A 426 14.26 7.11 1.51
N PHE A 427 13.62 7.59 0.44
CA PHE A 427 14.24 8.50 -0.52
C PHE A 427 14.73 9.80 0.14
N GLU A 428 13.92 10.40 1.04
CA GLU A 428 14.30 11.60 1.79
C GLU A 428 15.52 11.37 2.69
N LEU A 429 15.53 10.27 3.44
CA LEU A 429 16.64 9.93 4.32
C LEU A 429 17.93 9.73 3.52
N GLU A 430 17.88 8.94 2.44
CA GLU A 430 19.03 8.71 1.55
C GLU A 430 19.57 10.03 1.00
N LEU A 431 18.69 10.87 0.45
CA LEU A 431 19.05 12.15 -0.14
C LEU A 431 19.72 13.10 0.86
N MET A 432 19.18 13.16 2.08
CA MET A 432 19.73 13.97 3.16
C MET A 432 21.09 13.46 3.64
N ILE A 433 21.22 12.15 3.81
CA ILE A 433 22.49 11.52 4.22
C ILE A 433 23.56 11.82 3.17
N VAL A 434 23.28 11.61 1.88
CA VAL A 434 24.24 11.90 0.81
C VAL A 434 24.64 13.37 0.82
N ARG A 435 23.68 14.29 0.96
CA ARG A 435 23.97 15.73 0.98
C ARG A 435 24.87 16.11 2.15
N LEU A 436 24.60 15.60 3.36
CA LEU A 436 25.41 15.86 4.54
C LEU A 436 26.83 15.31 4.33
N MET A 437 26.95 14.05 3.91
CA MET A 437 28.25 13.41 3.70
C MET A 437 29.05 14.12 2.60
N LYS A 438 28.42 14.54 1.50
CA LYS A 438 29.06 15.30 0.39
C LYS A 438 29.68 16.61 0.84
N ARG A 439 29.05 17.30 1.79
CA ARG A 439 29.57 18.55 2.37
C ARG A 439 30.73 18.32 3.35
N GLY A 440 31.26 17.10 3.46
CA GLY A 440 32.32 16.79 4.41
C GLY A 440 31.83 16.73 5.85
N VAL A 441 30.51 16.70 6.09
CA VAL A 441 29.97 16.64 7.46
C VAL A 441 30.34 15.31 8.11
N SER A 442 30.88 15.37 9.32
CA SER A 442 31.12 14.23 10.20
C SER A 442 30.48 14.49 11.55
N PHE A 443 29.96 13.43 12.17
CA PHE A 443 29.34 13.45 13.48
C PHE A 443 30.30 12.85 14.50
N GLU A 444 30.61 13.58 15.56
CA GLU A 444 31.47 13.13 16.66
C GLU A 444 30.66 13.00 17.95
N TYR A 445 30.87 11.89 18.64
CA TYR A 445 30.21 11.63 19.92
C TYR A 445 30.65 12.64 20.98
N THR A 446 29.69 13.27 21.66
CA THR A 446 29.97 14.08 22.85
C THR A 446 29.55 13.34 24.13
N PRO A 447 30.29 13.50 25.25
CA PRO A 447 29.91 12.95 26.55
C PRO A 447 28.55 13.48 27.06
N GLU A 448 28.11 14.64 26.56
CA GLU A 448 26.81 15.26 26.86
C GLU A 448 25.62 14.45 26.32
N ASN A 449 25.85 13.50 25.42
CA ASN A 449 24.87 12.44 25.15
C ASN A 449 24.82 11.49 26.35
N ILE A 450 24.14 11.90 27.42
CA ILE A 450 23.98 11.16 28.69
C ILE A 450 23.21 9.83 28.53
N GLY A 451 22.90 9.43 27.29
CA GLY A 451 22.09 8.26 26.97
C GLY A 451 20.60 8.51 27.17
N GLY A 452 19.81 7.49 26.82
CA GLY A 452 18.36 7.51 26.92
C GLY A 452 17.64 8.09 25.71
N TYR A 453 16.36 7.74 25.62
CA TYR A 453 15.45 8.16 24.57
C TYR A 453 14.15 8.63 25.21
N ARG A 454 13.42 9.50 24.50
CA ARG A 454 12.02 9.76 24.84
C ARG A 454 11.19 8.70 24.14
N GLN A 455 10.50 7.89 24.93
CA GLN A 455 9.51 6.95 24.42
C GLN A 455 8.12 7.57 24.56
N GLN A 456 7.53 7.94 23.42
CA GLN A 456 6.10 8.20 23.29
C GLN A 456 5.55 7.26 22.21
N ILE A 457 4.58 7.71 21.42
CA ILE A 457 4.22 7.05 20.17
C ILE A 457 5.40 7.06 19.20
N ILE A 458 6.14 8.17 19.20
CA ILE A 458 7.39 8.32 18.49
C ILE A 458 8.57 8.26 19.48
N CYS A 459 9.63 7.57 19.09
CA CYS A 459 10.86 7.36 19.84
C CYS A 459 12.03 8.15 19.21
N TYR A 460 12.76 8.90 20.04
CA TYR A 460 13.91 9.70 19.61
C TYR A 460 14.91 9.93 20.75
N PRO A 461 16.19 10.25 20.45
CA PRO A 461 17.19 10.54 21.48
C PRO A 461 16.75 11.73 22.34
N ARG A 462 16.85 11.61 23.68
CA ARG A 462 16.32 12.63 24.60
C ARG A 462 17.12 13.94 24.60
N HIS A 463 18.44 13.84 24.47
CA HIS A 463 19.40 14.93 24.48
C HIS A 463 20.46 14.66 23.41
N LEU A 464 20.07 14.77 22.13
CA LEU A 464 21.03 14.61 21.04
C LEU A 464 21.94 15.85 21.00
N VAL A 465 23.18 15.67 21.44
CA VAL A 465 24.23 16.66 21.25
C VAL A 465 25.33 15.98 20.44
N VAL A 466 25.57 16.46 19.23
CA VAL A 466 26.61 15.87 18.38
C VAL A 466 27.53 16.98 17.96
N ARG A 467 28.84 16.78 18.11
CA ARG A 467 29.80 17.72 17.56
C ARG A 467 29.86 17.48 16.06
N VAL A 468 29.61 18.52 15.30
CA VAL A 468 29.62 18.45 13.84
C VAL A 468 30.93 19.01 13.36
N ARG A 469 31.71 18.19 12.67
CA ARG A 469 32.91 18.60 11.96
C ARG A 469 32.58 18.74 10.49
N ILE A 470 32.94 19.86 9.88
CA ILE A 470 32.82 20.06 8.45
C ILE A 470 34.26 20.05 7.92
N ASP A 471 34.56 19.11 7.03
CA ASP A 471 35.86 19.07 6.37
C ASP A 471 35.92 20.28 5.42
N HIS A 472 36.66 21.33 5.79
CA HIS A 472 36.95 22.46 4.91
C HIS A 472 37.87 21.96 3.79
N HIS A 473 37.44 22.16 2.55
CA HIS A 473 38.25 21.93 1.36
C HIS A 473 38.99 23.22 0.96
#